data_AF-A0A7X2NUQ3-F1
#
_entry.id   AF-A0A7X2NUQ3-F1
#
_cell.length_a   1.000
_cell.length_b   1.000
_cell.length_c   1.000
_cell.angle_alpha   90.00
_cell.angle_beta   90.00
_cell.angle_gamma   90.00
#
_symmetry.space_group_name_H-M   'P 1'
#
loop_
_entity.id
_entity.type
_entity.pdbx_description
1 polymer ?
#
loop_
_entity_poly.entity_id
_entity_poly.type
_entity_poly.pdbx_seq_one_letter_code
_entity_poly.pdbx_strand_id
1 'polypeptide(L)'
;MTGTLMTLILFAFMIVMILRVVKLYGRQKKNQKILDLLDLVHEPDQFFPAAEAYVTGQKDPEFRAKGYVMKLWGDTLYEKDDNFRKDLEALDLSVLIGDLSKKDSGYDLNEDSFFYLYMAIPNRLYYRKNTELLNLLEEKMETVSGQLSDTLLLAMHQAAMKLYENKDDCGKDFFRKVLDGDYGGYRYSRNMIGIYKNCITIMLAKIYQNEGNQEGFDSLVDDMKAFSEKRLGERWLEELDVKLPEEKSEEEPEEKPSDEEAK
;
A
#
# COMPACT_ATOMS: atom_id res chain seq x y z
N MET A 1 30.49 2.26 48.08
CA MET A 1 29.13 1.70 47.87
C MET A 1 28.40 2.30 46.67
N THR A 2 28.71 3.52 46.22
CA THR A 2 28.09 4.15 45.04
C THR A 2 28.55 3.58 43.69
N GLY A 3 29.83 3.19 43.57
CA GLY A 3 30.39 2.66 42.31
C GLY A 3 29.83 1.29 41.90
N THR A 4 29.66 0.36 42.84
CA THR A 4 29.12 -0.98 42.57
C THR A 4 27.64 -0.95 42.17
N LEU A 5 26.85 -0.06 42.76
CA LEU A 5 25.45 0.16 42.39
C LEU A 5 25.34 0.73 40.95
N MET A 6 26.20 1.67 40.60
CA MET A 6 26.24 2.26 39.26
C MET A 6 26.63 1.22 38.20
N THR A 7 27.60 0.35 38.49
CA THR A 7 27.98 -0.76 37.59
C THR A 7 26.85 -1.75 37.39
N LEU A 8 26.10 -2.11 38.43
CA LEU A 8 24.93 -3.00 38.32
C LEU A 8 23.81 -2.38 37.47
N ILE A 9 23.56 -1.08 37.62
CA ILE A 9 22.55 -0.36 36.81
C ILE A 9 22.96 -0.32 35.33
N LEU A 10 24.24 -0.06 35.03
CA LEU A 10 24.75 -0.08 33.66
C LEU A 10 24.67 -1.47 33.02
N PHE A 11 24.93 -2.53 33.80
CA PHE A 11 24.82 -3.90 33.33
C PHE A 11 23.35 -4.27 33.02
N ALA A 12 22.41 -3.87 33.88
CA ALA A 12 20.99 -4.05 33.64
C ALA A 12 20.52 -3.29 32.39
N PHE A 13 21.00 -2.06 32.18
CA PHE A 13 20.69 -1.27 30.99
C PHE A 13 21.22 -1.94 29.71
N MET A 14 22.45 -2.45 29.76
CA MET A 14 23.06 -3.17 28.64
C MET A 14 22.28 -4.44 28.28
N ILE A 15 21.83 -5.21 29.28
CA ILE A 15 20.98 -6.39 29.06
C ILE A 15 19.67 -5.98 28.37
N VAL A 16 19.00 -4.92 28.86
CA VAL A 16 17.77 -4.41 28.23
C VAL A 16 18.01 -3.98 26.79
N MET A 17 19.13 -3.30 26.50
CA MET A 17 19.50 -2.92 25.14
C MET A 17 19.76 -4.13 24.24
N ILE A 18 20.50 -5.14 24.71
CA ILE A 18 20.77 -6.36 23.95
C ILE A 18 19.46 -7.08 23.65
N LEU A 19 18.56 -7.22 24.63
CA LEU A 19 17.24 -7.82 24.42
C LEU A 19 16.41 -7.03 23.39
N ARG A 20 16.47 -5.70 23.40
CA ARG A 20 15.84 -4.84 22.38
C ARG A 20 16.43 -5.08 20.99
N VAL A 21 17.76 -5.13 20.87
CA VAL A 21 18.44 -5.37 19.58
C VAL A 21 18.10 -6.76 19.03
N VAL A 22 18.12 -7.80 19.86
CA VAL A 22 17.73 -9.16 19.47
C VAL A 22 16.27 -9.21 19.01
N LYS A 23 15.36 -8.49 19.71
CA LYS A 23 13.95 -8.40 19.32
C LYS A 23 13.78 -7.68 17.97
N LEU A 24 14.49 -6.58 17.75
CA LEU A 24 14.47 -5.84 16.48
C LEU A 24 15.01 -6.69 15.32
N TYR A 25 16.14 -7.37 15.52
CA TYR A 25 16.72 -8.26 14.52
C TYR A 25 15.78 -9.43 14.19
N GLY A 26 15.14 -10.02 15.21
CA GLY A 26 14.14 -11.06 15.03
C GLY A 26 12.93 -10.59 14.21
N ARG A 27 12.44 -9.36 14.45
CA ARG A 27 11.37 -8.74 13.67
C ARG A 27 11.81 -8.50 12.23
N GLN A 28 12.99 -7.92 12.03
CA GLN A 28 13.53 -7.65 10.69
C GLN A 28 13.64 -8.93 9.85
N LYS A 29 14.12 -10.03 10.43
CA LYS A 29 14.19 -11.32 9.72
C LYS A 29 12.81 -11.84 9.32
N LYS A 30 11.77 -11.62 10.13
CA LYS A 30 10.41 -12.01 9.78
C LYS A 30 9.81 -11.09 8.72
N ASN A 31 10.07 -9.78 8.77
CA ASN A 31 9.70 -8.85 7.71
C ASN A 31 10.34 -9.23 6.38
N GLN A 32 11.62 -9.63 6.38
CA GLN A 32 12.28 -10.10 5.17
C GLN A 32 11.53 -11.28 4.54
N LYS A 33 11.06 -12.25 5.33
CA LYS A 33 10.26 -13.36 4.80
C LYS A 33 8.94 -12.93 4.17
N ILE A 34 8.32 -11.86 4.66
CA ILE A 34 7.11 -11.30 4.04
C ILE A 34 7.46 -10.65 2.70
N LEU A 35 8.60 -9.94 2.62
CA LEU A 35 9.09 -9.39 1.36
C LEU A 35 9.44 -10.51 0.36
N ASP A 36 10.06 -11.59 0.82
CA ASP A 36 10.36 -12.74 -0.03
C ASP A 36 9.07 -13.38 -0.60
N LEU A 37 7.97 -13.40 0.17
CA LEU A 37 6.66 -13.83 -0.33
C LEU A 37 6.09 -12.85 -1.37
N LEU A 38 6.27 -11.55 -1.16
CA LEU A 38 5.82 -10.53 -2.09
C LEU A 38 6.59 -10.61 -3.43
N ASP A 39 7.88 -10.91 -3.39
CA ASP A 39 8.69 -11.10 -4.61
C ASP A 39 8.19 -12.30 -5.43
N LEU A 40 7.71 -13.35 -4.76
CA LEU A 40 7.12 -14.54 -5.39
C LEU A 40 5.72 -14.33 -5.92
N VAL A 41 5.04 -13.21 -5.60
CA VAL A 41 3.61 -13.01 -5.93
C VAL A 41 3.30 -13.07 -7.42
N HIS A 42 4.30 -13.03 -8.29
CA HIS A 42 4.16 -13.14 -9.74
C HIS A 42 4.24 -14.57 -10.27
N GLU A 43 4.63 -15.52 -9.41
CA GLU A 43 4.80 -16.93 -9.72
C GLU A 43 3.79 -17.75 -8.90
N PRO A 44 2.53 -17.88 -9.35
CA PRO A 44 1.45 -18.42 -8.52
C PRO A 44 1.74 -19.83 -8.00
N ASP A 45 2.39 -20.66 -8.83
CA ASP A 45 2.77 -22.04 -8.49
C ASP A 45 3.82 -22.11 -7.37
N GLN A 46 4.62 -21.06 -7.17
CA GLN A 46 5.56 -20.96 -6.06
C GLN A 46 4.96 -20.20 -4.87
N PHE A 47 4.21 -19.13 -5.16
CA PHE A 47 3.62 -18.24 -4.17
C PHE A 47 2.66 -18.96 -3.24
N PHE A 48 1.63 -19.64 -3.77
CA PHE A 48 0.57 -20.21 -2.92
C PHE A 48 1.11 -21.29 -1.96
N PRO A 49 1.95 -22.24 -2.40
CA PRO A 49 2.58 -23.18 -1.48
C PRO A 49 3.46 -22.50 -0.43
N ALA A 50 4.25 -21.48 -0.83
CA ALA A 50 5.12 -20.76 0.09
C ALA A 50 4.33 -19.97 1.14
N ALA A 51 3.26 -19.30 0.72
CA ALA A 51 2.39 -18.53 1.60
C ALA A 51 1.64 -19.43 2.60
N GLU A 52 1.13 -20.58 2.14
CA GLU A 52 0.48 -21.57 3.03
C GLU A 52 1.49 -22.16 4.04
N ALA A 53 2.68 -22.55 3.58
CA ALA A 53 3.74 -23.04 4.46
C ALA A 53 4.17 -21.98 5.48
N TYR A 54 4.22 -20.71 5.07
CA TYR A 54 4.54 -19.60 5.96
C TYR A 54 3.47 -19.43 7.05
N VAL A 55 2.19 -19.35 6.69
CA VAL A 55 1.08 -19.16 7.63
C VAL A 55 0.98 -20.32 8.61
N THR A 56 1.04 -21.56 8.12
CA THR A 56 0.95 -22.78 8.96
C THR A 56 2.15 -22.94 9.90
N GLY A 57 3.35 -22.57 9.46
CA GLY A 57 4.57 -22.64 10.26
C GLY A 57 4.82 -21.45 11.20
N GLN A 58 4.13 -20.32 11.01
CA GLN A 58 4.39 -19.09 11.76
C GLN A 58 3.75 -19.11 13.15
N LYS A 59 4.57 -19.09 14.20
CA LYS A 59 4.10 -19.08 15.59
C LYS A 59 3.68 -17.71 16.10
N ASP A 60 4.24 -16.65 15.54
CA ASP A 60 3.93 -15.27 15.94
C ASP A 60 2.59 -14.82 15.31
N PRO A 61 1.56 -14.52 16.11
CA PRO A 61 0.23 -14.16 15.59
C PRO A 61 0.24 -12.95 14.65
N GLU A 62 1.04 -11.93 14.96
CA GLU A 62 1.15 -10.71 14.14
C GLU A 62 1.66 -11.07 12.74
N PHE A 63 2.75 -11.82 12.69
CA PHE A 63 3.35 -12.23 11.42
C PHE A 63 2.53 -13.27 10.67
N ARG A 64 1.74 -14.07 11.38
CA ARG A 64 0.78 -14.98 10.74
C ARG A 64 -0.34 -14.20 10.06
N ALA A 65 -0.87 -13.17 10.72
CA ALA A 65 -1.85 -12.25 10.14
C ALA A 65 -1.28 -11.53 8.90
N LYS A 66 -0.02 -11.05 8.94
CA LYS A 66 0.66 -10.52 7.73
C LYS A 66 0.72 -11.53 6.60
N GLY A 67 0.96 -12.81 6.91
CA GLY A 67 0.91 -13.90 5.94
C GLY A 67 -0.46 -14.05 5.28
N TYR A 68 -1.55 -13.99 6.07
CA TYR A 68 -2.92 -13.99 5.52
C TYR A 68 -3.18 -12.77 4.64
N VAL A 69 -2.69 -11.57 4.98
CA VAL A 69 -2.81 -10.38 4.12
C VAL A 69 -2.13 -10.60 2.76
N MET A 70 -0.96 -11.25 2.74
CA MET A 70 -0.30 -11.62 1.49
C MET A 70 -1.12 -12.65 0.71
N LYS A 71 -1.67 -13.68 1.37
CA LYS A 71 -2.57 -14.65 0.73
C LYS A 71 -3.77 -13.97 0.08
N LEU A 72 -4.45 -13.07 0.80
CA LEU A 72 -5.58 -12.29 0.28
C LEU A 72 -5.19 -11.47 -0.95
N TRP A 73 -4.01 -10.83 -0.94
CA TRP A 73 -3.50 -10.13 -2.12
C TRP A 73 -3.30 -11.07 -3.31
N GLY A 74 -2.65 -12.23 -3.11
CA GLY A 74 -2.48 -13.23 -4.15
C GLY A 74 -3.80 -13.83 -4.65
N ASP A 75 -4.74 -14.14 -3.76
CA ASP A 75 -6.06 -14.65 -4.11
C ASP A 75 -6.83 -13.64 -4.97
N THR A 76 -6.69 -12.34 -4.67
CA THR A 76 -7.31 -11.26 -5.45
C THR A 76 -6.70 -11.14 -6.85
N LEU A 77 -5.37 -11.30 -6.96
CA LEU A 77 -4.64 -11.24 -8.23
C LEU A 77 -4.95 -12.43 -9.15
N TYR A 78 -5.07 -13.63 -8.57
CA TYR A 78 -5.24 -14.90 -9.30
C TYR A 78 -6.67 -15.46 -9.23
N GLU A 79 -7.63 -14.64 -8.82
CA GLU A 79 -9.06 -14.94 -8.84
C GLU A 79 -9.45 -16.21 -8.05
N LYS A 80 -8.80 -16.40 -6.90
CA LYS A 80 -9.07 -17.51 -5.97
C LYS A 80 -10.12 -17.12 -4.95
N ASP A 81 -11.31 -16.75 -5.42
CA ASP A 81 -12.36 -16.13 -4.60
C ASP A 81 -12.80 -16.99 -3.39
N ASP A 82 -12.83 -18.33 -3.50
CA ASP A 82 -13.13 -19.21 -2.36
C ASP A 82 -12.02 -19.20 -1.29
N ASN A 83 -10.75 -19.14 -1.72
CA ASN A 83 -9.62 -19.01 -0.80
C ASN A 83 -9.66 -17.66 -0.10
N PHE A 84 -9.98 -16.59 -0.84
CA PHE A 84 -10.08 -15.25 -0.30
C PHE A 84 -11.04 -15.21 0.89
N ARG A 85 -12.24 -15.80 0.76
CA ARG A 85 -13.23 -15.84 1.86
C ARG A 85 -12.68 -16.57 3.08
N LYS A 86 -12.09 -17.74 2.87
CA LYS A 86 -11.50 -18.55 3.94
C LYS A 86 -10.36 -17.81 4.65
N ASP A 87 -9.47 -17.18 3.90
CA ASP A 87 -8.32 -16.47 4.45
C ASP A 87 -8.75 -15.15 5.14
N LEU A 88 -9.80 -14.49 4.66
CA LEU A 88 -10.37 -13.30 5.30
C LEU A 88 -11.07 -13.64 6.62
N GLU A 89 -11.77 -14.78 6.67
CA GLU A 89 -12.35 -15.31 7.91
C GLU A 89 -11.25 -15.60 8.93
N ALA A 90 -10.17 -16.28 8.51
CA ALA A 90 -9.05 -16.65 9.36
C ALA A 90 -8.16 -15.47 9.80
N LEU A 91 -8.19 -14.35 9.09
CA LEU A 91 -7.44 -13.15 9.42
C LEU A 91 -7.95 -12.52 10.72
N ASP A 92 -7.08 -12.43 11.73
CA ASP A 92 -7.33 -11.68 12.96
C ASP A 92 -6.73 -10.27 12.84
N LEU A 93 -7.59 -9.25 12.78
CA LEU A 93 -7.15 -7.85 12.68
C LEU A 93 -6.66 -7.29 14.02
N SER A 94 -7.12 -7.84 15.15
CA SER A 94 -6.78 -7.32 16.48
C SER A 94 -5.28 -7.41 16.77
N VAL A 95 -4.62 -8.46 16.27
CA VAL A 95 -3.16 -8.65 16.42
C VAL A 95 -2.35 -7.69 15.56
N LEU A 96 -2.91 -7.18 14.45
CA LEU A 96 -2.26 -6.17 13.61
C LEU A 96 -2.41 -4.76 14.19
N ILE A 97 -3.55 -4.47 14.82
CA ILE A 97 -3.80 -3.17 15.45
C ILE A 97 -3.03 -3.04 16.76
N GLY A 98 -2.87 -4.14 17.48
CA GLY A 98 -2.17 -4.17 18.76
C GLY A 98 -2.79 -3.26 19.81
N ASP A 99 -1.98 -2.91 20.80
CA ASP A 99 -2.39 -2.05 21.92
C ASP A 99 -2.05 -0.58 21.60
N LEU A 100 -3.05 0.15 21.10
CA LEU A 100 -2.91 1.56 20.70
C LEU A 100 -2.45 2.50 21.84
N SER A 101 -2.52 2.06 23.10
CA SER A 101 -2.01 2.84 24.24
C SER A 101 -0.47 2.84 24.34
N LYS A 102 0.20 1.97 23.59
CA LYS A 102 1.67 1.85 23.60
C LYS A 102 2.26 2.48 22.33
N LYS A 103 3.11 3.49 22.55
CA LYS A 103 3.96 4.10 21.52
C LYS A 103 4.80 3.02 20.81
N ASP A 104 4.89 3.07 19.48
CA ASP A 104 5.60 2.11 18.64
C ASP A 104 5.06 0.67 18.73
N SER A 105 3.74 0.50 18.77
CA SER A 105 3.13 -0.84 18.77
C SER A 105 1.89 -0.94 17.88
N GLY A 106 1.66 -2.13 17.33
CA GLY A 106 0.45 -2.42 16.58
C GLY A 106 0.42 -1.76 15.20
N TYR A 107 -0.62 -0.94 14.94
CA TYR A 107 -0.89 -0.33 13.63
C TYR A 107 0.34 0.34 13.00
N ASP A 108 1.11 1.15 13.72
CA ASP A 108 2.26 1.87 13.14
C ASP A 108 3.34 0.93 12.55
N LEU A 109 3.44 -0.30 13.08
CA LEU A 109 4.38 -1.31 12.61
C LEU A 109 3.80 -2.21 11.51
N ASN A 110 2.49 -2.10 11.26
CA ASN A 110 1.68 -2.96 10.41
C ASN A 110 0.86 -2.16 9.39
N GLU A 111 1.13 -0.86 9.26
CA GLU A 111 0.47 0.05 8.32
C GLU A 111 0.64 -0.44 6.87
N ASP A 112 1.76 -1.12 6.58
CA ASP A 112 1.98 -1.85 5.32
C ASP A 112 0.88 -2.88 5.03
N SER A 113 0.47 -3.65 6.03
CA SER A 113 -0.57 -4.67 5.92
C SER A 113 -1.94 -4.01 5.72
N PHE A 114 -2.20 -2.93 6.44
CA PHE A 114 -3.43 -2.15 6.26
C PHE A 114 -3.48 -1.46 4.89
N PHE A 115 -2.34 -1.07 4.30
CA PHE A 115 -2.32 -0.52 2.95
C PHE A 115 -2.87 -1.53 1.93
N TYR A 116 -2.51 -2.82 2.05
CA TYR A 116 -3.12 -3.85 1.21
C TYR A 116 -4.62 -3.97 1.46
N LEU A 117 -5.05 -4.01 2.71
CA LEU A 117 -6.45 -4.22 3.09
C LEU A 117 -7.36 -3.04 2.72
N TYR A 118 -6.87 -1.81 2.82
CA TYR A 118 -7.66 -0.60 2.58
C TYR A 118 -7.49 0.01 1.18
N MET A 119 -6.37 -0.25 0.50
CA MET A 119 -6.09 0.38 -0.80
C MET A 119 -5.89 -0.65 -1.90
N ALA A 120 -4.88 -1.52 -1.80
CA ALA A 120 -4.49 -2.38 -2.93
C ALA A 120 -5.54 -3.45 -3.28
N ILE A 121 -6.02 -4.20 -2.28
CA ILE A 121 -7.03 -5.24 -2.50
C ILE A 121 -8.36 -4.61 -2.95
N PRO A 122 -8.90 -3.56 -2.29
CA PRO A 122 -10.11 -2.88 -2.76
C PRO A 122 -10.02 -2.38 -4.21
N ASN A 123 -8.89 -1.75 -4.59
CA ASN A 123 -8.68 -1.27 -5.96
C ASN A 123 -8.76 -2.42 -6.99
N ARG A 124 -8.10 -3.55 -6.70
CA ARG A 124 -8.14 -4.73 -7.56
C ARG A 124 -9.53 -5.36 -7.65
N LEU A 125 -10.25 -5.45 -6.53
CA LEU A 125 -11.62 -5.97 -6.50
C LEU A 125 -12.58 -5.06 -7.28
N TYR A 126 -12.40 -3.74 -7.17
CA TYR A 126 -13.13 -2.76 -7.96
C TYR A 126 -12.87 -2.93 -9.47
N TYR A 127 -11.60 -3.02 -9.87
CA TYR A 127 -11.20 -3.27 -11.27
C TYR A 127 -11.86 -4.55 -11.82
N ARG A 128 -11.86 -5.64 -11.04
CA ARG A 128 -12.51 -6.91 -11.39
C ARG A 128 -14.03 -6.86 -11.30
N LYS A 129 -14.62 -5.75 -10.85
CA LYS A 129 -16.07 -5.57 -10.60
C LYS A 129 -16.64 -6.62 -9.62
N ASN A 130 -15.82 -7.12 -8.70
CA ASN A 130 -16.23 -8.10 -7.70
C ASN A 130 -16.71 -7.39 -6.43
N THR A 131 -17.91 -6.83 -6.51
CA THR A 131 -18.53 -6.06 -5.43
C THR A 131 -18.84 -6.92 -4.20
N GLU A 132 -19.08 -8.22 -4.38
CA GLU A 132 -19.38 -9.12 -3.27
C GLU A 132 -18.16 -9.28 -2.34
N LEU A 133 -16.98 -9.59 -2.90
CA LEU A 133 -15.76 -9.70 -2.09
C LEU A 133 -15.30 -8.35 -1.54
N LEU A 134 -15.52 -7.26 -2.30
CA LEU A 134 -15.25 -5.91 -1.80
C LEU A 134 -16.09 -5.63 -0.55
N ASN A 135 -17.40 -5.86 -0.60
CA ASN A 135 -18.28 -5.66 0.55
C ASN A 135 -17.89 -6.56 1.73
N LEU A 136 -17.51 -7.82 1.47
CA LEU A 136 -17.07 -8.73 2.53
C LEU A 136 -15.78 -8.22 3.22
N LEU A 137 -14.84 -7.67 2.45
CA LEU A 137 -13.65 -7.04 2.99
C LEU A 137 -14.01 -5.79 3.81
N GLU A 138 -14.89 -4.93 3.29
CA GLU A 138 -15.38 -3.74 4.00
C GLU A 138 -16.02 -4.11 5.34
N GLU A 139 -16.90 -5.11 5.37
CA GLU A 139 -17.51 -5.61 6.61
C GLU A 139 -16.46 -6.07 7.63
N LYS A 140 -15.42 -6.78 7.18
CA LYS A 140 -14.31 -7.19 8.04
C LYS A 140 -13.55 -5.97 8.58
N MET A 141 -13.23 -5.00 7.72
CA MET A 141 -12.46 -3.82 8.09
C MET A 141 -13.25 -2.85 8.98
N GLU A 142 -14.57 -2.82 8.88
CA GLU A 142 -15.43 -1.99 9.73
C GLU A 142 -15.37 -2.41 11.21
N THR A 143 -15.04 -3.68 11.50
CA THR A 143 -14.84 -4.16 12.88
C THR A 143 -13.73 -3.42 13.62
N VAL A 144 -12.86 -2.71 12.89
CA VAL A 144 -11.70 -2.01 13.44
C VAL A 144 -11.59 -0.54 13.01
N SER A 145 -12.49 -0.04 12.15
CA SER A 145 -12.41 1.31 11.59
C SER A 145 -12.43 2.40 12.67
N GLY A 146 -13.23 2.21 13.73
CA GLY A 146 -13.27 3.14 14.86
C GLY A 146 -11.93 3.34 15.56
N GLN A 147 -11.12 2.28 15.66
CA GLN A 147 -9.77 2.33 16.24
C GLN A 147 -8.74 3.01 15.33
N LEU A 148 -9.05 3.13 14.04
CA LEU A 148 -8.19 3.71 13.01
C LEU A 148 -8.74 5.03 12.46
N SER A 149 -9.74 5.61 13.12
CA SER A 149 -10.43 6.84 12.73
C SER A 149 -9.52 8.08 12.67
N ASP A 150 -8.39 8.04 13.38
CA ASP A 150 -7.37 9.09 13.38
C ASP A 150 -6.30 8.90 12.28
N THR A 151 -6.39 7.84 11.47
CA THR A 151 -5.34 7.49 10.49
C THR A 151 -5.61 8.04 9.10
N LEU A 152 -4.55 8.48 8.43
CA LEU A 152 -4.65 9.02 7.07
C LEU A 152 -5.09 7.94 6.09
N LEU A 153 -4.64 6.70 6.28
CA LEU A 153 -4.95 5.57 5.42
C LEU A 153 -6.46 5.26 5.40
N LEU A 154 -7.14 5.30 6.57
CA LEU A 154 -8.59 5.10 6.60
C LEU A 154 -9.32 6.24 5.89
N ALA A 155 -8.91 7.50 6.11
CA ALA A 155 -9.50 8.64 5.41
C ALA A 155 -9.29 8.57 3.88
N MET A 156 -8.11 8.13 3.44
CA MET A 156 -7.81 7.87 2.04
C MET A 156 -8.68 6.78 1.46
N HIS A 157 -8.86 5.69 2.19
CA HIS A 157 -9.72 4.59 1.77
C HIS A 157 -11.18 5.04 1.61
N GLN A 158 -11.71 5.80 2.56
CA GLN A 158 -13.06 6.37 2.46
C GLN A 158 -13.20 7.28 1.23
N ALA A 159 -12.18 8.08 0.89
CA ALA A 159 -12.17 8.87 -0.33
C ALA A 159 -12.09 7.99 -1.60
N ALA A 160 -11.30 6.91 -1.58
CA ALA A 160 -11.21 5.96 -2.68
C ALA A 160 -12.54 5.22 -2.92
N MET A 161 -13.26 4.85 -1.85
CA MET A 161 -14.59 4.24 -1.98
C MET A 161 -15.58 5.19 -2.66
N LYS A 162 -15.52 6.50 -2.39
CA LYS A 162 -16.35 7.49 -3.12
C LYS A 162 -16.06 7.51 -4.62
N LEU A 163 -14.80 7.36 -5.02
CA LEU A 163 -14.42 7.21 -6.43
C LEU A 163 -15.02 5.93 -7.02
N TYR A 164 -14.88 4.79 -6.35
CA TYR A 164 -15.38 3.50 -6.83
C TYR A 164 -16.90 3.47 -7.00
N GLU A 165 -17.60 4.12 -6.07
CA GLU A 165 -19.07 4.19 -6.06
C GLU A 165 -19.63 5.39 -6.87
N ASN A 166 -18.77 6.25 -7.41
CA ASN A 166 -19.12 7.50 -8.07
C ASN A 166 -20.08 8.37 -7.23
N LYS A 167 -19.68 8.63 -5.96
CA LYS A 167 -20.43 9.44 -4.99
C LYS A 167 -19.73 10.76 -4.67
N ASP A 168 -20.50 11.75 -4.22
CA ASP A 168 -20.01 13.09 -3.86
C ASP A 168 -19.12 13.71 -4.98
N ASP A 169 -17.93 14.18 -4.62
CA ASP A 169 -16.88 14.67 -5.53
C ASP A 169 -15.85 13.58 -5.89
N CYS A 170 -16.19 12.30 -5.72
CA CYS A 170 -15.30 11.15 -5.87
C CYS A 170 -14.03 11.21 -4.98
N GLY A 171 -14.03 12.01 -3.90
CA GLY A 171 -12.86 12.20 -3.04
C GLY A 171 -11.86 13.23 -3.55
N LYS A 172 -12.19 13.98 -4.62
CA LYS A 172 -11.29 14.93 -5.29
C LYS A 172 -10.68 15.97 -4.35
N ASP A 173 -11.48 16.65 -3.54
CA ASP A 173 -10.99 17.68 -2.61
C ASP A 173 -10.00 17.10 -1.58
N PHE A 174 -10.30 15.90 -1.08
CA PHE A 174 -9.41 15.20 -0.15
C PHE A 174 -8.08 14.84 -0.81
N PHE A 175 -8.09 14.25 -2.01
CA PHE A 175 -6.84 13.91 -2.72
C PHE A 175 -5.98 15.12 -3.00
N ARG A 176 -6.57 16.25 -3.43
CA ARG A 176 -5.85 17.50 -3.65
C ARG A 176 -5.16 18.00 -2.37
N LYS A 177 -5.88 18.06 -1.25
CA LYS A 177 -5.33 18.46 0.06
C LYS A 177 -4.13 17.61 0.46
N VAL A 178 -4.25 16.28 0.33
CA VAL A 178 -3.14 15.38 0.67
C VAL A 178 -1.93 15.60 -0.24
N LEU A 179 -2.13 15.80 -1.55
CA LEU A 179 -1.04 16.12 -2.48
C LEU A 179 -0.35 17.45 -2.12
N ASP A 180 -1.12 18.47 -1.74
CA ASP A 180 -0.64 19.77 -1.27
C ASP A 180 0.04 19.71 0.13
N GLY A 181 0.00 18.56 0.79
CA GLY A 181 0.62 18.34 2.11
C GLY A 181 -0.27 18.71 3.30
N ASP A 182 -1.54 19.02 3.06
CA ASP A 182 -2.55 19.15 4.11
C ASP A 182 -3.14 17.77 4.45
N TYR A 183 -2.62 17.17 5.52
CA TYR A 183 -3.04 15.86 5.99
C TYR A 183 -4.11 15.91 7.09
N GLY A 184 -4.76 17.06 7.33
CA GLY A 184 -5.90 17.16 8.25
C GLY A 184 -5.62 16.74 9.71
N GLY A 185 -4.36 16.69 10.13
CA GLY A 185 -3.97 16.21 11.46
C GLY A 185 -3.99 14.69 11.64
N TYR A 186 -4.23 13.92 10.58
CA TYR A 186 -4.23 12.46 10.63
C TYR A 186 -2.85 11.88 10.94
N ARG A 187 -2.83 10.74 11.63
CA ARG A 187 -1.63 9.93 11.87
C ARG A 187 -1.27 9.11 10.64
N TYR A 188 0.02 9.07 10.31
CA TYR A 188 0.56 8.26 9.22
C TYR A 188 2.06 8.00 9.40
N SER A 189 2.57 6.91 8.83
CA SER A 189 4.01 6.68 8.73
C SER A 189 4.64 7.53 7.63
N ARG A 190 5.72 8.23 7.96
CA ARG A 190 6.54 8.95 6.98
C ARG A 190 7.12 8.05 5.89
N ASN A 191 7.25 6.74 6.15
CA ASN A 191 7.72 5.80 5.14
C ASN A 191 6.63 5.46 4.12
N MET A 192 5.36 5.61 4.49
CA MET A 192 4.22 5.27 3.63
C MET A 192 3.69 6.47 2.83
N ILE A 193 3.95 7.70 3.28
CA ILE A 193 3.38 8.91 2.67
C ILE A 193 3.69 9.05 1.18
N GLY A 194 4.89 8.64 0.74
CA GLY A 194 5.25 8.66 -0.68
C GLY A 194 4.38 7.72 -1.51
N ILE A 195 4.14 6.50 -1.02
CA ILE A 195 3.25 5.53 -1.69
C ILE A 195 1.82 6.06 -1.70
N TYR A 196 1.37 6.67 -0.60
CA TYR A 196 0.03 7.26 -0.52
C TYR A 196 -0.19 8.34 -1.56
N LYS A 197 0.73 9.31 -1.65
CA LYS A 197 0.69 10.38 -2.65
C LYS A 197 0.69 9.82 -4.08
N ASN A 198 1.50 8.81 -4.34
CA ASN A 198 1.56 8.16 -5.65
C ASN A 198 0.22 7.49 -6.03
N CYS A 199 -0.41 6.76 -5.12
CA CYS A 199 -1.71 6.13 -5.37
C CYS A 199 -2.82 7.16 -5.59
N ILE A 200 -2.91 8.20 -4.75
CA ILE A 200 -3.94 9.23 -4.89
C ILE A 200 -3.72 10.11 -6.13
N THR A 201 -2.48 10.24 -6.61
CA THR A 201 -2.18 10.95 -7.86
C THR A 201 -2.91 10.28 -9.03
N ILE A 202 -2.83 8.96 -9.14
CA ILE A 202 -3.53 8.21 -10.19
C ILE A 202 -5.04 8.25 -9.97
N MET A 203 -5.53 8.14 -8.72
CA MET A 203 -6.95 8.28 -8.42
C MET A 203 -7.50 9.66 -8.81
N LEU A 204 -6.76 10.73 -8.53
CA LEU A 204 -7.12 12.09 -8.92
C LEU A 204 -7.07 12.26 -10.44
N ALA A 205 -6.08 11.69 -11.11
CA ALA A 205 -6.02 11.66 -12.57
C ALA A 205 -7.23 10.95 -13.17
N LYS A 206 -7.69 9.84 -12.58
CA LYS A 206 -8.93 9.17 -13.00
C LYS A 206 -10.13 10.10 -12.89
N ILE A 207 -10.24 10.88 -11.82
CA ILE A 207 -11.32 11.86 -11.65
C ILE A 207 -11.24 12.93 -12.75
N TYR A 208 -10.06 13.50 -12.99
CA TYR A 208 -9.88 14.49 -14.05
C TYR A 208 -10.18 13.95 -15.44
N GLN A 209 -9.79 12.71 -15.72
CA GLN A 209 -10.14 12.00 -16.97
C GLN A 209 -11.66 11.87 -17.12
N ASN A 210 -12.37 11.48 -16.04
CA ASN A 210 -13.83 11.36 -16.06
C ASN A 210 -14.53 12.73 -16.22
N GLU A 211 -13.95 13.81 -15.68
CA GLU A 211 -14.47 15.17 -15.77
C GLU A 211 -14.12 15.88 -17.10
N GLY A 212 -13.22 15.31 -17.91
CA GLY A 212 -12.65 16.00 -19.08
C GLY A 212 -11.73 17.18 -18.72
N ASN A 213 -11.21 17.22 -17.49
CA ASN A 213 -10.30 18.27 -17.03
C ASN A 213 -8.85 17.97 -17.46
N GLN A 214 -8.54 18.30 -18.72
CA GLN A 214 -7.22 18.02 -19.29
C GLN A 214 -6.09 18.74 -18.56
N GLU A 215 -6.26 20.01 -18.16
CA GLU A 215 -5.23 20.78 -17.44
C GLU A 215 -4.88 20.12 -16.10
N GLY A 216 -5.89 19.71 -15.35
CA GLY A 216 -5.70 18.96 -14.11
C GLY A 216 -5.00 17.62 -14.34
N PHE A 217 -5.40 16.88 -15.38
CA PHE A 217 -4.77 15.62 -15.75
C PHE A 217 -3.28 15.80 -16.13
N ASP A 218 -2.98 16.76 -17.00
CA ASP A 218 -1.63 17.04 -17.50
C ASP A 218 -0.68 17.43 -16.36
N SER A 219 -1.17 18.17 -15.35
CA SER A 219 -0.38 18.53 -14.18
C SER A 219 0.11 17.34 -13.33
N LEU A 220 -0.47 16.15 -13.51
CA LEU A 220 -0.14 14.94 -12.76
C LEU A 220 0.69 13.94 -13.59
N VAL A 221 0.91 14.20 -14.88
CA VAL A 221 1.52 13.23 -15.81
C VAL A 221 2.93 12.84 -15.39
N ASP A 222 3.76 13.79 -14.98
CA ASP A 222 5.16 13.51 -14.61
C ASP A 222 5.24 12.62 -13.35
N ASP A 223 4.39 12.89 -12.36
CA ASP A 223 4.30 12.08 -11.14
C ASP A 223 3.78 10.67 -11.44
N MET A 224 2.78 10.56 -12.31
CA MET A 224 2.26 9.26 -12.76
C MET A 224 3.32 8.47 -13.56
N LYS A 225 4.06 9.12 -14.45
CA LYS A 225 5.18 8.51 -15.20
C LYS A 225 6.23 7.97 -14.23
N ALA A 226 6.70 8.79 -13.30
CA ALA A 226 7.68 8.37 -12.30
C ALA A 226 7.18 7.20 -11.43
N PHE A 227 5.89 7.16 -11.09
CA PHE A 227 5.34 6.03 -10.35
C PHE A 227 5.17 4.77 -11.19
N SER A 228 4.85 4.91 -12.48
CA SER A 228 4.66 3.80 -13.42
C SER A 228 5.90 2.95 -13.64
N GLU A 229 7.10 3.51 -13.42
CA GLU A 229 8.36 2.75 -13.42
C GLU A 229 8.40 1.64 -12.35
N LYS A 230 7.53 1.75 -11.33
CA LYS A 230 7.34 0.72 -10.31
C LYS A 230 6.14 -0.15 -10.69
N ARG A 231 6.25 -1.46 -10.48
CA ARG A 231 5.18 -2.45 -10.71
C ARG A 231 3.84 -2.08 -10.05
N LEU A 232 3.89 -1.52 -8.83
CA LEU A 232 2.69 -1.07 -8.14
C LEU A 232 2.01 0.07 -8.90
N GLY A 233 2.77 1.02 -9.45
CA GLY A 233 2.24 2.15 -10.20
C GLY A 233 1.69 1.75 -11.55
N GLU A 234 2.40 0.90 -12.30
CA GLU A 234 1.90 0.29 -13.56
C GLU A 234 0.54 -0.38 -13.35
N ARG A 235 0.45 -1.22 -12.32
CA ARG A 235 -0.80 -1.91 -11.94
C ARG A 235 -1.91 -0.93 -11.56
N TRP A 236 -1.59 0.13 -10.82
CA TRP A 236 -2.58 1.11 -10.38
C TRP A 236 -3.17 1.89 -11.57
N LEU A 237 -2.35 2.23 -12.56
CA LEU A 237 -2.79 2.84 -13.82
C LEU A 237 -3.73 1.90 -14.59
N GLU A 238 -3.34 0.63 -14.74
CA GLU A 238 -4.15 -0.40 -15.39
C GLU A 238 -5.50 -0.59 -14.69
N GLU A 239 -5.49 -0.75 -13.37
CA GLU A 239 -6.68 -1.05 -12.58
C GLU A 239 -7.69 0.09 -12.55
N LEU A 240 -7.22 1.33 -12.67
CA LEU A 240 -8.08 2.51 -12.76
C LEU A 240 -8.37 2.94 -14.21
N ASP A 241 -7.83 2.24 -15.21
CA ASP A 241 -7.95 2.60 -16.63
C ASP A 241 -7.57 4.07 -16.87
N VAL A 242 -6.38 4.43 -16.38
CA VAL A 242 -5.74 5.74 -16.56
C VAL A 242 -4.61 5.56 -17.56
N LYS A 243 -4.70 6.28 -18.69
CA LYS A 243 -3.73 6.18 -19.78
C LYS A 243 -2.78 7.36 -19.76
N LEU A 244 -1.48 7.07 -19.69
CA LEU A 244 -0.47 8.10 -19.88
C LEU A 244 -0.48 8.59 -21.34
N PRO A 245 -0.30 9.89 -21.59
CA PRO A 245 -0.13 10.40 -22.95
C PRO A 245 1.09 9.76 -23.60
N GLU A 246 0.97 9.31 -24.85
CA GLU A 246 2.11 8.89 -25.64
C GLU A 246 3.08 10.08 -25.79
N GLU A 247 4.37 9.84 -25.58
CA GLU A 247 5.39 10.84 -25.90
C GLU A 247 5.30 11.12 -27.38
N LYS A 248 4.90 12.34 -27.75
CA LYS A 248 5.10 12.83 -29.10
C LYS A 248 6.61 12.78 -29.33
N SER A 249 7.09 11.77 -30.05
CA SER A 249 8.43 11.83 -30.62
C SER A 249 8.45 13.08 -31.48
N GLU A 250 9.24 14.07 -31.08
CA GLU A 250 9.58 15.17 -31.97
C GLU A 250 10.24 14.52 -33.19
N GLU A 251 9.52 14.45 -34.31
CA GLU A 251 10.10 14.13 -35.60
C GLU A 251 11.22 15.15 -35.82
N GLU A 252 12.47 14.69 -35.75
CA GLU A 252 13.61 15.47 -36.21
C GLU A 252 13.27 15.98 -37.62
N PRO A 253 13.34 17.29 -37.87
CA PRO A 253 13.04 17.81 -39.19
C PRO A 253 14.04 17.20 -40.19
N GLU A 254 13.52 16.46 -41.17
CA GLU A 254 14.30 15.95 -42.30
C GLU A 254 15.20 17.07 -42.86
N GLU A 255 16.51 16.92 -42.71
CA GLU A 255 17.49 17.71 -43.45
C GLU A 255 17.21 17.51 -44.95
N LYS A 256 16.61 18.53 -45.57
CA LYS A 256 16.58 18.61 -47.03
C LYS A 256 18.02 18.71 -47.53
N PRO A 257 18.42 17.91 -48.53
CA PRO A 257 19.75 18.02 -49.10
C PRO A 257 19.88 19.39 -49.77
N SER A 258 20.90 20.15 -49.40
CA SER A 258 21.26 21.38 -50.08
C SER A 258 21.82 21.03 -51.46
N ASP A 259 21.04 21.32 -52.49
CA ASP A 259 21.56 21.53 -53.85
C ASP A 259 22.48 22.76 -53.83
N GLU A 260 23.78 22.55 -53.68
CA GLU A 260 24.77 23.55 -54.10
C GLU A 260 26.15 22.90 -54.29
N GLU A 261 26.45 22.53 -55.53
CA GLU A 261 27.77 22.66 -56.18
C GLU A 261 27.60 22.28 -57.65
N ALA A 262 28.15 22.93 -58.66
CA ALA A 262 28.63 24.28 -58.92
C ALA A 262 28.99 24.26 -60.41
N LYS A 263 28.92 25.42 -61.06
CA LYS A 263 29.44 25.64 -62.43
C LYS A 263 30.94 25.44 -62.51
#